data_AF-A0A4P9XHR0-F1
#
_entry.id   AF-A0A4P9XHR0-F1
#
_cell.length_a   1.000
_cell.length_b   1.000
_cell.length_c   1.000
_cell.angle_alpha   90.00
_cell.angle_beta   90.00
_cell.angle_gamma   90.00
#
_symmetry.space_group_name_H-M   'P 1'
#
loop_
_entity.id
_entity.type
_entity.pdbx_description
1 polymer ?
#
loop_
_entity_poly.entity_id
_entity_poly.type
_entity_poly.pdbx_seq_one_letter_code
_entity_poly.pdbx_strand_id
1 'polypeptide(L)'
;MSATSGSADSGQNAPSSKLPLDDYEATAPPAQPGAQMRSRFFSSPAIKPHSFPRTTRRMSMEMACVQQAVYIGIQVDGYDSDQEAVFCLCSHDGTYPLDYHEDTIDLSSFRGRPDAKLAKLRCICHHVLQALQQYMHSQHYKVHAVAIGRHSLEGPPLPAEIEFATRIWFQLDAVPVLLYARPGDVDERASSVVRKTVSRQFPGSIFRIPVTHRHEVEVDNGGEIVLCSLRDYERTTPPAIFQRLLRMAEIVRNKKLRVSFFSSTMQGGGVALMRHALLRLASLLGLDFHWYVAKPKPDVFDITKRKFHNILQ
;
A
#
# COMPACT_ATOMS: atom_id res chain seq x y z
N MET A 1 70.19 -23.05 -19.59
CA MET A 1 68.78 -23.42 -19.34
C MET A 1 68.43 -22.96 -17.92
N SER A 2 68.19 -21.66 -17.68
CA SER A 2 66.86 -20.99 -17.62
C SER A 2 65.92 -21.70 -16.63
N ALA A 3 65.56 -21.17 -15.46
CA ALA A 3 64.79 -19.94 -15.19
C ALA A 3 65.00 -19.53 -13.71
N THR A 4 65.42 -18.30 -13.36
CA THR A 4 64.70 -17.01 -13.21
C THR A 4 63.62 -16.94 -12.13
N SER A 5 63.92 -16.09 -11.15
CA SER A 5 63.07 -15.41 -10.16
C SER A 5 61.86 -14.70 -10.76
N GLY A 6 60.76 -14.59 -10.00
CA GLY A 6 59.62 -13.74 -10.32
C GLY A 6 58.83 -13.34 -9.08
N SER A 7 59.12 -12.15 -8.56
CA SER A 7 58.23 -11.35 -7.72
C SER A 7 57.02 -10.89 -8.54
N ALA A 8 55.82 -10.90 -7.96
CA ALA A 8 54.66 -10.23 -8.53
C ALA A 8 54.08 -9.26 -7.51
N ASP A 9 54.36 -7.99 -7.75
CA ASP A 9 53.63 -6.82 -7.28
C ASP A 9 52.36 -6.66 -8.13
N SER A 10 51.22 -6.45 -7.48
CA SER A 10 50.03 -5.77 -8.02
C SER A 10 49.10 -5.56 -6.83
N GLY A 11 48.66 -4.37 -6.46
CA GLY A 11 48.29 -3.26 -7.33
C GLY A 11 46.88 -2.90 -6.89
N GLN A 12 46.78 -1.80 -6.13
CA GLN A 12 45.55 -1.21 -5.65
C GLN A 12 44.52 -1.07 -6.78
N ASN A 13 43.27 -1.43 -6.52
CA ASN A 13 42.11 -0.75 -7.11
C ASN A 13 40.85 -1.02 -6.28
N ALA A 14 40.50 -0.03 -5.47
CA ALA A 14 39.18 0.11 -4.88
C ALA A 14 38.18 0.54 -5.98
N PRO A 15 36.99 -0.07 -6.09
CA PRO A 15 35.94 0.51 -6.91
C PRO A 15 35.15 1.49 -6.05
N SER A 16 35.39 2.78 -6.29
CA SER A 16 34.40 3.84 -6.10
C SER A 16 33.15 3.45 -6.90
N SER A 17 32.03 3.15 -6.24
CA SER A 17 30.73 3.02 -6.89
C SER A 17 29.82 4.14 -6.40
N LYS A 18 29.82 5.22 -7.20
CA LYS A 18 28.72 6.17 -7.30
C LYS A 18 27.45 5.39 -7.68
N LEU A 19 26.31 5.80 -7.10
CA LEU A 19 24.98 5.37 -7.53
C LEU A 19 24.83 5.58 -9.05
N PRO A 20 24.37 4.58 -9.82
CA PRO A 20 23.76 4.82 -11.11
C PRO A 20 22.26 5.06 -10.90
N LEU A 21 21.85 6.31 -11.14
CA LEU A 21 20.54 6.62 -11.67
C LEU A 21 20.51 6.13 -13.13
N ASP A 22 19.39 5.53 -13.50
CA ASP A 22 18.93 5.25 -14.87
C ASP A 22 19.67 4.17 -15.69
N ASP A 23 18.95 3.07 -15.91
CA ASP A 23 18.82 2.29 -17.16
C ASP A 23 18.51 0.81 -16.83
N TYR A 24 17.24 0.53 -16.55
CA TYR A 24 16.69 -0.83 -16.62
C TYR A 24 15.86 -0.95 -17.89
N GLU A 25 16.50 -1.34 -18.99
CA GLU A 25 15.81 -1.96 -20.13
C GLU A 25 15.25 -3.31 -19.66
N ALA A 26 13.94 -3.35 -19.41
CA ALA A 26 13.22 -4.59 -19.20
C ALA A 26 13.05 -5.31 -20.53
N THR A 27 13.85 -6.35 -20.77
CA THR A 27 13.64 -7.30 -21.86
C THR A 27 12.34 -8.07 -21.61
N ALA A 28 11.32 -7.82 -22.44
CA ALA A 28 10.04 -8.52 -22.39
C ALA A 28 10.23 -10.02 -22.75
N PRO A 29 9.57 -10.95 -22.04
CA PRO A 29 9.60 -12.36 -22.41
C PRO A 29 8.81 -12.61 -23.72
N PRO A 30 9.15 -13.66 -24.49
CA PRO A 30 8.53 -13.93 -25.79
C PRO A 30 7.04 -14.26 -25.64
N ALA A 31 6.23 -13.62 -26.47
CA ALA A 31 4.78 -13.80 -26.52
C ALA A 31 4.42 -15.25 -26.85
N GLN A 32 3.59 -15.88 -26.01
CA GLN A 32 2.95 -17.15 -26.34
C GLN A 32 1.81 -16.92 -27.35
N PRO A 33 1.71 -17.71 -28.42
CA PRO A 33 0.64 -17.59 -29.40
C PRO A 33 -0.61 -18.30 -28.89
N GLY A 34 -1.68 -17.57 -28.62
CA GLY A 34 -3.00 -18.18 -28.38
C GLY A 34 -3.85 -17.57 -27.27
N ALA A 35 -3.98 -16.25 -27.20
CA ALA A 35 -5.16 -15.64 -26.58
C ALA A 35 -5.93 -14.96 -27.70
N GLN A 36 -7.03 -15.59 -28.15
CA GLN A 36 -7.96 -14.96 -29.08
C GLN A 36 -8.43 -13.65 -28.46
N MET A 37 -7.92 -12.55 -29.03
CA MET A 37 -8.41 -11.21 -28.78
C MET A 37 -9.89 -11.20 -29.19
N ARG A 38 -10.78 -11.35 -28.21
CA ARG A 38 -12.21 -11.13 -28.43
C ARG A 38 -12.39 -9.65 -28.72
N SER A 39 -12.36 -9.34 -30.01
CA SER A 39 -12.84 -8.08 -30.54
C SER A 39 -14.31 -7.91 -30.16
N ARG A 40 -14.67 -6.64 -29.89
CA ARG A 40 -15.96 -6.11 -29.44
C ARG A 40 -16.04 -5.97 -27.92
N PHE A 41 -15.60 -4.78 -27.47
CA PHE A 41 -16.28 -4.07 -26.40
C PHE A 41 -17.78 -4.11 -26.69
N PHE A 42 -18.50 -5.04 -26.05
CA PHE A 42 -19.91 -4.81 -25.83
C PHE A 42 -19.93 -3.70 -24.78
N SER A 43 -20.34 -2.51 -25.19
CA SER A 43 -20.76 -1.46 -24.27
C SER A 43 -21.75 -2.10 -23.31
N SER A 44 -21.31 -2.32 -22.06
CA SER A 44 -22.20 -2.76 -21.01
C SER A 44 -23.29 -1.69 -20.89
N PRO A 45 -24.59 -2.04 -20.92
CA PRO A 45 -25.68 -1.07 -20.84
C PRO A 45 -25.77 -0.34 -19.48
N ALA A 46 -24.74 -0.47 -18.63
CA ALA A 46 -24.61 0.14 -17.31
C ALA A 46 -23.63 1.34 -17.27
N ILE A 47 -23.16 1.85 -18.41
CA ILE A 47 -22.47 3.17 -18.43
C ILE A 47 -23.54 4.24 -18.24
N LYS A 48 -23.80 4.62 -16.98
CA LYS A 48 -24.48 5.88 -16.65
C LYS A 48 -23.40 6.90 -16.30
N PRO A 49 -23.00 7.79 -17.22
CA PRO A 49 -22.34 9.00 -16.81
C PRO A 49 -23.38 9.92 -16.18
N HIS A 50 -22.92 10.69 -15.19
CA HIS A 50 -23.59 11.78 -14.51
C HIS A 50 -24.42 11.42 -13.27
N SER A 51 -23.89 11.92 -12.14
CA SER A 51 -24.41 11.92 -10.78
C SER A 51 -24.47 10.55 -10.11
N PHE A 52 -23.83 10.44 -8.94
CA PHE A 52 -24.06 9.33 -8.03
C PHE A 52 -25.55 9.32 -7.66
N PRO A 53 -26.34 8.35 -8.15
CA PRO A 53 -27.74 8.30 -7.77
C PRO A 53 -27.79 8.02 -6.26
N ARG A 54 -28.38 8.94 -5.50
CA ARG A 54 -28.72 8.67 -4.10
C ARG A 54 -29.63 7.44 -4.08
N THR A 55 -29.19 6.37 -3.43
CA THR A 55 -30.02 5.17 -3.30
C THR A 55 -31.25 5.51 -2.45
N THR A 56 -32.39 5.72 -3.11
CA THR A 56 -33.67 6.13 -2.50
C THR A 56 -34.21 5.15 -1.46
N ARG A 57 -33.73 3.90 -1.43
CA ARG A 57 -34.09 2.91 -0.40
C ARG A 57 -33.75 3.33 1.04
N ARG A 58 -32.96 4.40 1.24
CA ARG A 58 -32.54 4.86 2.59
C ARG A 58 -33.18 6.19 3.01
N MET A 59 -34.08 6.77 2.21
CA MET A 59 -34.68 8.10 2.47
C MET A 59 -35.91 8.11 3.39
N SER A 60 -36.24 7.02 4.07
CA SER A 60 -37.26 7.07 5.13
C SER A 60 -36.62 7.48 6.47
N MET A 61 -36.10 8.71 6.55
CA MET A 61 -36.00 9.58 7.74
C MET A 61 -34.87 10.60 7.56
N GLU A 62 -35.24 11.84 7.21
CA GLU A 62 -34.44 13.03 7.51
C GLU A 62 -34.39 13.22 9.03
N MET A 63 -33.51 12.47 9.72
CA MET A 63 -32.99 12.75 11.06
C MET A 63 -31.97 11.65 11.41
N ALA A 64 -30.68 12.01 11.46
CA ALA A 64 -29.59 11.17 11.97
C ALA A 64 -29.44 9.77 11.32
N CYS A 65 -29.24 9.70 9.99
CA CYS A 65 -28.77 8.45 9.37
C CYS A 65 -27.35 8.14 9.87
N VAL A 66 -27.21 7.09 10.68
CA VAL A 66 -25.91 6.55 11.08
C VAL A 66 -25.18 6.10 9.82
N GLN A 67 -23.98 6.64 9.59
CA GLN A 67 -23.17 6.25 8.43
C GLN A 67 -22.91 4.74 8.48
N GLN A 68 -23.14 4.06 7.35
CA GLN A 68 -22.80 2.65 7.26
C GLN A 68 -21.29 2.50 7.09
N ALA A 69 -20.68 1.72 7.98
CA ALA A 69 -19.29 1.31 7.87
C ALA A 69 -19.12 0.39 6.65
N VAL A 70 -18.22 0.74 5.74
CA VAL A 70 -17.92 -0.05 4.54
C VAL A 70 -16.42 -0.10 4.26
N TYR A 71 -16.05 -1.03 3.39
CA TYR A 71 -14.74 -1.16 2.79
C TYR A 71 -14.88 -0.95 1.29
N ILE A 72 -13.90 -0.31 0.67
CA ILE A 72 -13.96 -0.03 -0.78
C ILE A 72 -12.76 -0.65 -1.47
N GLY A 73 -12.99 -1.36 -2.57
CA GLY A 73 -11.98 -1.81 -3.51
C GLY A 73 -11.89 -0.85 -4.67
N ILE A 74 -10.66 -0.54 -5.09
CA ILE A 74 -10.37 0.34 -6.20
C ILE A 74 -9.50 -0.43 -7.18
N GLN A 75 -9.91 -0.45 -8.44
CA GLN A 75 -9.07 -0.88 -9.55
C GLN A 75 -9.07 0.21 -10.62
N VAL A 76 -7.90 0.44 -11.20
CA VAL A 76 -7.73 1.27 -12.41
C VAL A 76 -7.11 0.41 -13.50
N ASP A 77 -7.62 0.51 -14.71
CA ASP A 77 -7.05 -0.11 -15.90
C ASP A 77 -6.88 0.91 -17.03
N GLY A 78 -6.06 0.57 -18.02
CA GLY A 78 -5.78 1.45 -19.16
C GLY A 78 -4.92 2.67 -18.81
N TYR A 79 -4.19 2.68 -17.68
CA TYR A 79 -3.31 3.81 -17.36
C TYR A 79 -2.13 3.97 -18.34
N ASP A 80 -1.77 2.92 -19.09
CA ASP A 80 -0.80 2.99 -20.19
C ASP A 80 -1.44 3.45 -21.52
N SER A 81 -2.77 3.50 -21.62
CA SER A 81 -3.49 4.03 -22.79
C SER A 81 -3.38 5.55 -22.86
N ASP A 82 -3.15 6.10 -24.05
CA ASP A 82 -3.08 7.55 -24.28
C ASP A 82 -4.45 8.22 -24.48
N GLN A 83 -5.54 7.45 -24.39
CA GLN A 83 -6.89 7.96 -24.61
C GLN A 83 -7.68 8.02 -23.32
N GLU A 84 -7.90 6.87 -22.67
CA GLU A 84 -8.82 6.76 -21.54
C GLU A 84 -8.32 5.72 -20.55
N ALA A 85 -8.53 5.97 -19.26
CA ALA A 85 -8.39 4.97 -18.20
C ALA A 85 -9.75 4.70 -17.59
N VAL A 86 -10.02 3.45 -17.25
CA VAL A 86 -11.27 3.05 -16.60
C VAL A 86 -10.95 2.71 -15.16
N PHE A 87 -11.78 3.19 -14.22
CA PHE A 87 -11.67 2.79 -12.83
C PHE A 87 -12.99 2.26 -12.29
N CYS A 88 -12.90 1.35 -11.32
CA CYS A 88 -14.06 0.86 -10.58
C CYS A 88 -13.84 1.03 -9.08
N LEU A 89 -14.89 1.48 -8.40
CA LEU A 89 -15.06 1.45 -6.96
C LEU A 89 -16.03 0.32 -6.62
N CYS A 90 -15.68 -0.59 -5.72
CA CYS A 90 -16.57 -1.66 -5.26
C CYS A 90 -16.73 -1.58 -3.74
N SER A 91 -17.96 -1.42 -3.26
CA SER A 91 -18.26 -1.33 -1.82
C SER A 91 -18.60 -2.69 -1.22
N HIS A 92 -18.19 -2.89 0.03
CA HIS A 92 -18.36 -4.13 0.78
C HIS A 92 -18.66 -3.82 2.25
N ASP A 93 -19.68 -4.45 2.85
CA ASP A 93 -20.06 -4.18 4.26
C ASP A 93 -19.26 -5.00 5.29
N GLY A 94 -18.45 -5.95 4.80
CA GLY A 94 -17.68 -6.89 5.62
C GLY A 94 -18.17 -8.33 5.48
N THR A 95 -19.36 -8.53 4.96
CA THR A 95 -19.96 -9.84 4.67
C THR A 95 -20.26 -9.99 3.18
N TYR A 96 -20.87 -8.98 2.57
CA TYR A 96 -21.34 -8.99 1.19
C TYR A 96 -20.86 -7.75 0.41
N PRO A 97 -20.63 -7.89 -0.90
CA PRO A 97 -20.54 -6.73 -1.80
C PRO A 97 -21.90 -6.01 -1.82
N LEU A 98 -21.88 -4.69 -1.73
CA LEU A 98 -23.09 -3.87 -1.72
C LEU A 98 -23.40 -3.34 -3.11
N ASP A 99 -22.42 -2.71 -3.74
CA ASP A 99 -22.59 -1.96 -4.99
C ASP A 99 -21.22 -1.70 -5.66
N TYR A 100 -21.24 -1.31 -6.93
CA TYR A 100 -20.05 -0.89 -7.66
C TYR A 100 -20.32 0.36 -8.52
N HIS A 101 -19.28 1.14 -8.77
CA HIS A 101 -19.32 2.30 -9.63
C HIS A 101 -18.11 2.28 -10.55
N GLU A 102 -18.37 2.24 -11.86
CA GLU A 102 -17.37 2.30 -12.92
C GLU A 102 -17.48 3.65 -13.64
N ASP A 103 -16.34 4.27 -13.90
CA ASP A 103 -16.26 5.53 -14.63
C ASP A 103 -14.94 5.63 -15.41
N THR A 104 -14.92 6.52 -16.40
CA THR A 104 -13.82 6.69 -17.34
C THR A 104 -13.15 8.05 -17.15
N ILE A 105 -11.82 8.04 -17.20
CA ILE A 105 -10.96 9.20 -17.07
C ILE A 105 -10.40 9.51 -18.45
N ASP A 106 -10.70 10.69 -18.97
CA ASP A 106 -10.09 11.20 -20.20
C ASP A 106 -8.60 11.53 -19.96
N LEU A 107 -7.74 10.90 -20.74
CA LEU A 107 -6.28 11.04 -20.71
C LEU A 107 -5.73 11.67 -21.99
N SER A 108 -6.60 12.12 -22.90
CA SER A 108 -6.23 12.71 -24.19
C SER A 108 -5.24 13.89 -24.07
N SER A 109 -5.29 14.63 -22.95
CA SER A 109 -4.35 15.71 -22.65
C SER A 109 -2.88 15.28 -22.49
N PHE A 110 -2.64 13.98 -22.29
CA PHE A 110 -1.30 13.41 -22.12
C PHE A 110 -0.75 12.74 -23.39
N ARG A 111 -1.54 12.71 -24.48
CA ARG A 111 -1.17 12.05 -25.73
C ARG A 111 0.15 12.58 -26.28
N GLY A 112 1.06 11.66 -26.63
CA GLY A 112 2.37 12.00 -27.21
C GLY A 112 3.36 12.66 -26.25
N ARG A 113 3.12 12.60 -24.92
CA ARG A 113 4.04 13.11 -23.89
C ARG A 113 4.56 11.97 -23.01
N PRO A 114 5.55 11.17 -23.48
CA PRO A 114 6.07 10.02 -22.73
C PRO A 114 6.64 10.40 -21.36
N ASP A 115 7.23 11.59 -21.23
CA ASP A 115 7.80 12.10 -19.96
C ASP A 115 6.73 12.43 -18.91
N ALA A 116 5.44 12.43 -19.28
CA ALA A 116 4.35 12.81 -18.40
C ALA A 116 3.76 11.65 -17.58
N LYS A 117 4.38 10.45 -17.56
CA LYS A 117 3.85 9.27 -16.87
C LYS A 117 3.47 9.53 -15.41
N LEU A 118 4.32 10.22 -14.65
CA LEU A 118 4.03 10.55 -13.25
C LEU A 118 2.86 11.55 -13.11
N ALA A 119 2.79 12.55 -13.99
CA ALA A 119 1.71 13.53 -14.00
C ALA A 119 0.37 12.87 -14.37
N LYS A 120 0.38 11.94 -15.33
CA LYS A 120 -0.76 11.12 -15.73
C LYS A 120 -1.28 10.28 -14.56
N LEU A 121 -0.41 9.56 -13.86
CA LEU A 121 -0.78 8.78 -12.67
C LEU A 121 -1.35 9.66 -11.55
N ARG A 122 -0.77 10.85 -11.32
CA ARG A 122 -1.30 11.81 -10.34
C ARG A 122 -2.68 12.33 -10.72
N CYS A 123 -2.92 12.60 -12.00
CA CYS A 123 -4.22 13.01 -12.52
C CYS A 123 -5.28 11.93 -12.26
N ILE A 124 -4.97 10.67 -12.59
CA ILE A 124 -5.81 9.51 -12.30
C ILE A 124 -6.11 9.42 -10.80
N CYS A 125 -5.08 9.43 -9.95
CA CYS A 125 -5.24 9.34 -8.50
C CYS A 125 -6.09 10.48 -7.93
N HIS A 126 -5.96 11.70 -8.48
CA HIS A 126 -6.79 12.84 -8.10
C HIS A 126 -8.27 12.62 -8.45
N HIS A 127 -8.54 12.20 -9.69
CA HIS A 127 -9.90 11.95 -10.16
C HIS A 127 -10.58 10.83 -9.38
N VAL A 128 -9.88 9.71 -9.17
CA VAL A 128 -10.39 8.58 -8.37
C VAL A 128 -10.67 9.00 -6.94
N LEU A 129 -9.82 9.82 -6.31
CA LEU A 129 -10.09 10.30 -4.95
C LEU A 129 -11.34 11.19 -4.88
N GLN A 130 -11.52 12.06 -5.87
CA GLN A 130 -12.70 12.91 -5.96
C GLN A 130 -13.98 12.09 -6.15
N ALA A 131 -13.95 11.11 -7.06
CA ALA A 131 -15.05 10.18 -7.27
C ALA A 131 -15.35 9.38 -5.99
N LEU A 132 -14.32 8.91 -5.29
CA LEU A 132 -14.46 8.21 -4.01
C LEU A 132 -15.15 9.09 -2.94
N GLN A 133 -14.73 10.34 -2.79
CA GLN A 133 -15.35 11.27 -1.83
C GLN A 133 -16.83 11.54 -2.16
N GLN A 134 -17.14 11.71 -3.44
CA GLN A 134 -18.52 11.90 -3.90
C GLN A 134 -19.36 10.62 -3.71
N TYR A 135 -18.78 9.44 -3.95
CA TYR A 135 -19.40 8.14 -3.68
C TYR A 135 -19.70 7.97 -2.18
N MET A 136 -18.75 8.30 -1.31
CA MET A 136 -18.92 8.26 0.14
C MET A 136 -20.05 9.18 0.61
N HIS A 137 -20.09 10.41 0.10
CA HIS A 137 -21.11 11.39 0.46
C HIS A 137 -22.51 11.01 -0.03
N SER A 138 -22.62 10.57 -1.29
CA SER A 138 -23.90 10.20 -1.90
C SER A 138 -24.55 8.97 -1.27
N GLN A 139 -23.75 7.98 -0.86
CA GLN A 139 -24.24 6.73 -0.26
C GLN A 139 -24.28 6.75 1.28
N HIS A 140 -23.87 7.86 1.91
CA HIS A 140 -23.77 7.99 3.37
C HIS A 140 -22.87 6.92 4.02
N TYR A 141 -21.71 6.67 3.40
CA TYR A 141 -20.74 5.68 3.87
C TYR A 141 -19.65 6.30 4.77
N LYS A 142 -19.27 5.58 5.82
CA LYS A 142 -17.99 5.77 6.52
C LYS A 142 -17.06 4.64 6.06
N VAL A 143 -16.03 5.00 5.31
CA VAL A 143 -15.07 4.03 4.77
C VAL A 143 -14.01 3.75 5.83
N HIS A 144 -13.85 2.48 6.20
CA HIS A 144 -12.85 2.06 7.19
C HIS A 144 -11.52 1.66 6.54
N ALA A 145 -11.58 1.06 5.35
CA ALA A 145 -10.38 0.73 4.58
C ALA A 145 -10.64 0.84 3.08
N VAL A 146 -9.58 1.15 2.34
CA VAL A 146 -9.57 1.23 0.88
C VAL A 146 -8.52 0.25 0.36
N ALA A 147 -8.97 -0.79 -0.34
CA ALA A 147 -8.13 -1.74 -1.02
C ALA A 147 -7.78 -1.21 -2.42
N ILE A 148 -6.51 -0.95 -2.68
CA ILE A 148 -6.00 -0.41 -3.95
C ILE A 148 -5.36 -1.56 -4.71
N GLY A 149 -5.92 -1.87 -5.88
CA GLY A 149 -5.42 -2.94 -6.73
C GLY A 149 -4.15 -2.55 -7.48
N ARG A 150 -3.12 -3.39 -7.36
CA ARG A 150 -1.84 -3.31 -8.05
C ARG A 150 -1.79 -4.34 -9.18
N HIS A 151 -1.21 -3.96 -10.30
CA HIS A 151 -1.02 -4.85 -11.45
C HIS A 151 0.22 -5.76 -11.32
N SER A 152 1.21 -5.34 -10.53
CA SER A 152 2.40 -6.16 -10.27
C SER A 152 2.24 -6.96 -8.98
N LEU A 153 2.56 -8.25 -9.05
CA LEU A 153 2.74 -9.13 -7.88
C LEU A 153 4.02 -8.78 -7.11
N GLU A 154 5.05 -8.37 -7.83
CA GLU A 154 6.41 -8.19 -7.30
C GLU A 154 6.86 -6.74 -7.39
N GLY A 155 7.79 -6.38 -6.51
CA GLY A 155 8.41 -5.06 -6.47
C GLY A 155 7.67 -4.02 -5.62
N PRO A 156 8.37 -2.94 -5.26
CA PRO A 156 7.84 -1.91 -4.39
C PRO A 156 6.67 -1.16 -5.05
N PRO A 157 5.73 -0.61 -4.26
CA PRO A 157 4.71 0.28 -4.78
C PRO A 157 5.30 1.45 -5.58
N LEU A 158 4.59 1.88 -6.62
CA LEU A 158 4.97 3.05 -7.40
C LEU A 158 4.83 4.32 -6.53
N PRO A 159 5.63 5.38 -6.77
CA PRO A 159 5.51 6.63 -6.01
C PRO A 159 4.11 7.23 -6.03
N ALA A 160 3.38 7.12 -7.14
CA ALA A 160 2.00 7.59 -7.25
C ALA A 160 1.01 6.73 -6.43
N GLU A 161 1.23 5.41 -6.33
CA GLU A 161 0.42 4.52 -5.48
C GLU A 161 0.60 4.88 -4.01
N ILE A 162 1.85 5.15 -3.59
CA ILE A 162 2.17 5.61 -2.23
C ILE A 162 1.51 6.96 -1.97
N GLU A 163 1.66 7.94 -2.87
CA GLU A 163 1.04 9.26 -2.73
C GLU A 163 -0.50 9.17 -2.63
N PHE A 164 -1.12 8.28 -3.40
CA PHE A 164 -2.56 8.04 -3.33
C PHE A 164 -2.98 7.41 -2.00
N ALA A 165 -2.23 6.40 -1.54
CA ALA A 165 -2.48 5.73 -0.27
C ALA A 165 -2.37 6.68 0.92
N THR A 166 -1.31 7.49 0.99
CA THR A 166 -1.15 8.45 2.08
C THR A 166 -2.24 9.52 2.07
N ARG A 167 -2.71 9.95 0.88
CA ARG A 167 -3.87 10.84 0.77
C ARG A 167 -5.14 10.21 1.30
N ILE A 168 -5.40 8.93 1.03
CA ILE A 168 -6.54 8.21 1.60
C ILE A 168 -6.47 8.20 3.13
N TRP A 169 -5.31 7.87 3.69
CA TRP A 169 -5.11 7.87 5.15
C TRP A 169 -5.38 9.24 5.77
N PHE A 170 -4.73 10.29 5.26
CA PHE A 170 -4.81 11.63 5.87
C PHE A 170 -6.12 12.38 5.55
N GLN A 171 -6.75 12.14 4.40
CA GLN A 171 -7.95 12.89 3.97
C GLN A 171 -9.26 12.18 4.30
N LEU A 172 -9.27 10.85 4.28
CA LEU A 172 -10.51 10.06 4.45
C LEU A 172 -10.58 9.34 5.79
N ASP A 173 -9.48 9.30 6.56
CA ASP A 173 -9.38 8.51 7.79
C ASP A 173 -9.83 7.06 7.53
N ALA A 174 -9.21 6.47 6.50
CA ALA A 174 -9.42 5.10 6.05
C ALA A 174 -8.08 4.43 5.82
N VAL A 175 -7.95 3.16 6.20
CA VAL A 175 -6.68 2.41 6.05
C VAL A 175 -6.47 2.03 4.58
N PRO A 176 -5.43 2.54 3.90
CA PRO A 176 -5.10 2.12 2.54
C PRO A 176 -4.37 0.78 2.55
N VAL A 177 -4.78 -0.15 1.69
CA VAL A 177 -4.20 -1.48 1.57
C VAL A 177 -3.90 -1.77 0.11
N LEU A 178 -2.62 -1.90 -0.23
CA LEU A 178 -2.16 -2.12 -1.58
C LEU A 178 -2.03 -3.62 -1.84
N LEU A 179 -2.82 -4.13 -2.77
CA LEU A 179 -2.92 -5.56 -3.03
C LEU A 179 -2.84 -5.89 -4.50
N TYR A 180 -2.18 -7.00 -4.81
CA TYR A 180 -2.21 -7.54 -6.15
C TYR A 180 -3.66 -7.89 -6.57
N ALA A 181 -4.08 -7.29 -7.69
CA ALA A 181 -5.33 -7.59 -8.37
C ALA A 181 -5.08 -8.73 -9.37
N ARG A 182 -5.83 -9.83 -9.22
CA ARG A 182 -5.74 -10.96 -10.18
C ARG A 182 -6.22 -10.51 -11.56
N PRO A 183 -5.80 -11.15 -12.66
CA PRO A 183 -6.35 -10.87 -13.98
C PRO A 183 -7.89 -11.04 -13.98
N GLY A 184 -8.58 -10.18 -14.72
CA GLY A 184 -10.05 -10.13 -14.79
C GLY A 184 -10.54 -8.74 -15.16
N ASP A 185 -11.84 -8.56 -15.17
CA ASP A 185 -12.46 -7.26 -15.47
C ASP A 185 -12.18 -6.25 -14.34
N VAL A 186 -12.38 -4.95 -14.61
CA VAL A 186 -12.02 -3.87 -13.65
C VAL A 186 -12.83 -4.00 -12.35
N ASP A 187 -14.12 -4.30 -12.47
CA ASP A 187 -15.05 -4.52 -11.37
C ASP A 187 -14.74 -5.80 -10.58
N GLU A 188 -14.45 -6.92 -11.26
CA GLU A 188 -14.05 -8.17 -10.62
C GLU A 188 -12.76 -8.00 -9.82
N ARG A 189 -11.80 -7.25 -10.37
CA ARG A 189 -10.54 -6.89 -9.70
C ARG A 189 -10.78 -6.04 -8.47
N ALA A 190 -11.56 -4.96 -8.59
CA ALA A 190 -11.93 -4.10 -7.47
C ALA A 190 -12.63 -4.91 -6.36
N SER A 191 -13.58 -5.76 -6.73
CA SER A 191 -14.29 -6.65 -5.81
C SER A 191 -13.37 -7.69 -5.16
N SER A 192 -12.39 -8.21 -5.90
CA SER A 192 -11.42 -9.18 -5.40
C SER A 192 -10.52 -8.58 -4.32
N VAL A 193 -9.97 -7.38 -4.54
CA VAL A 193 -9.05 -6.74 -3.58
C VAL A 193 -9.75 -6.31 -2.29
N VAL A 194 -11.02 -5.86 -2.35
CA VAL A 194 -11.77 -5.52 -1.14
C VAL A 194 -12.09 -6.75 -0.31
N ARG A 195 -12.49 -7.88 -0.93
CA ARG A 195 -12.73 -9.14 -0.20
C ARG A 195 -11.48 -9.65 0.51
N LYS A 196 -10.30 -9.53 -0.13
CA LYS A 196 -9.01 -9.86 0.50
C LYS A 196 -8.68 -8.95 1.68
N THR A 197 -9.08 -7.68 1.61
CA THR A 197 -8.85 -6.73 2.71
C THR A 197 -9.73 -7.02 3.90
N VAL A 198 -11.01 -7.30 3.66
CA VAL A 198 -11.99 -7.65 4.70
C VAL A 198 -11.59 -8.91 5.46
N SER A 199 -11.06 -9.93 4.78
CA SER A 199 -10.65 -11.19 5.42
C SER A 199 -9.47 -11.03 6.41
N ARG A 200 -8.78 -9.89 6.37
CA ARG A 200 -7.61 -9.59 7.23
C ARG A 200 -7.95 -8.82 8.48
N GLN A 201 -9.23 -8.63 8.79
CA GLN A 201 -9.67 -7.83 9.92
C GLN A 201 -10.33 -8.66 11.03
N PHE A 202 -10.18 -8.20 12.27
CA PHE A 202 -11.01 -8.59 13.40
C PHE A 202 -12.34 -7.81 13.37
N PRO A 203 -13.37 -8.30 14.10
CA PRO A 203 -14.57 -7.51 14.36
C PRO A 203 -14.22 -6.09 14.84
N GLY A 204 -14.94 -5.09 14.33
CA GLY A 204 -14.63 -3.68 14.58
C GLY A 204 -13.59 -3.07 13.64
N SER A 205 -13.30 -3.71 12.50
CA SER A 205 -12.41 -3.18 11.44
C SER A 205 -10.95 -2.99 11.86
N ILE A 206 -10.51 -3.75 12.87
CA ILE A 206 -9.12 -3.74 13.33
C ILE A 206 -8.32 -4.71 12.47
N PHE A 207 -7.26 -4.24 11.82
CA PHE A 207 -6.39 -5.11 11.02
C PHE A 207 -5.66 -6.13 11.88
N ARG A 208 -5.63 -7.38 11.42
CA ARG A 208 -4.76 -8.41 11.97
C ARG A 208 -3.32 -8.05 11.68
N ILE A 209 -2.47 -8.12 12.69
CA ILE A 209 -1.02 -8.03 12.54
C ILE A 209 -0.54 -9.46 12.31
N PRO A 210 -0.05 -9.83 11.12
CA PRO A 210 0.43 -11.17 10.91
C PRO A 210 1.77 -11.42 11.61
N VAL A 211 1.99 -12.68 11.93
CA VAL A 211 3.23 -13.17 12.49
C VAL A 211 3.67 -14.38 11.68
N THR A 212 4.90 -14.34 11.18
CA THR A 212 5.46 -15.42 10.38
C THR A 212 5.68 -16.68 11.23
N HIS A 213 5.98 -17.80 10.56
CA HIS A 213 6.32 -19.06 11.24
C HIS A 213 7.54 -18.95 12.18
N ARG A 214 8.41 -17.94 12.00
CA ARG A 214 9.57 -17.66 12.86
C ARG A 214 9.27 -16.65 13.97
N HIS A 215 8.00 -16.38 14.19
CA HIS A 215 7.53 -15.38 15.13
C HIS A 215 7.94 -13.95 14.81
N GLU A 216 8.23 -13.65 13.54
CA GLU A 216 8.50 -12.30 13.10
C GLU A 216 7.20 -11.54 12.86
N VAL A 217 7.10 -10.32 13.36
CA VAL A 217 5.94 -9.46 13.19
C VAL A 217 6.01 -8.79 11.82
N GLU A 218 4.99 -9.02 11.00
CA GLU A 218 4.85 -8.37 9.70
C GLU A 218 4.17 -7.01 9.88
N VAL A 219 4.99 -6.02 10.27
CA VAL A 219 4.53 -4.62 10.42
C VAL A 219 3.89 -4.15 9.12
N ASP A 220 2.77 -3.42 9.23
CA ASP A 220 1.98 -2.96 8.09
C ASP A 220 1.50 -4.07 7.15
N ASN A 221 1.24 -5.26 7.72
CA ASN A 221 0.83 -6.44 6.96
C ASN A 221 1.86 -6.82 5.87
N GLY A 222 3.15 -6.72 6.22
CA GLY A 222 4.25 -6.99 5.30
C GLY A 222 4.49 -5.87 4.29
N GLY A 223 4.11 -4.63 4.62
CA GLY A 223 4.26 -3.45 3.75
C GLY A 223 3.10 -3.24 2.76
N GLU A 224 2.03 -4.04 2.84
CA GLU A 224 0.82 -3.83 2.05
C GLU A 224 -0.01 -2.64 2.56
N ILE A 225 0.07 -2.31 3.86
CA ILE A 225 -0.60 -1.15 4.43
C ILE A 225 0.32 0.07 4.34
N VAL A 226 -0.07 1.09 3.57
CA VAL A 226 0.79 2.26 3.28
C VAL A 226 0.20 3.52 3.90
N LEU A 227 0.50 3.76 5.18
CA LEU A 227 -0.09 4.89 5.93
C LEU A 227 0.58 6.24 5.62
N CYS A 228 1.91 6.25 5.50
CA CYS A 228 2.70 7.46 5.35
C CYS A 228 3.96 7.22 4.52
N SER A 229 4.51 8.30 3.96
CA SER A 229 5.76 8.31 3.21
C SER A 229 6.87 9.05 3.98
N LEU A 230 8.12 8.92 3.54
CA LEU A 230 9.23 9.73 4.09
C LEU A 230 8.97 11.24 3.98
N ARG A 231 8.30 11.68 2.92
CA ARG A 231 7.94 13.10 2.71
C ARG A 231 6.98 13.60 3.79
N ASP A 232 6.11 12.74 4.31
CA ASP A 232 5.19 13.10 5.40
C ASP A 232 5.93 13.27 6.73
N TYR A 233 6.94 12.44 6.99
CA TYR A 233 7.84 12.62 8.14
C TYR A 233 8.67 13.90 8.03
N GLU A 234 9.22 14.19 6.85
CA GLU A 234 9.98 15.42 6.59
C GLU A 234 9.12 16.66 6.85
N ARG A 235 7.87 16.68 6.38
CA ARG A 235 6.95 17.81 6.56
C ARG A 235 6.60 18.09 8.03
N THR A 236 6.62 17.07 8.87
CA THR A 236 6.22 17.16 10.29
C THR A 236 7.40 17.31 11.25
N THR A 237 8.64 17.21 10.74
CA THR A 237 9.85 17.24 11.54
C THR A 237 10.67 18.49 11.22
N PRO A 238 11.29 19.18 12.20
CA PRO A 238 12.21 20.27 11.90
C PRO A 238 13.33 19.84 10.94
N PRO A 239 13.66 20.63 9.90
CA PRO A 239 14.62 20.22 8.87
C PRO A 239 15.97 19.73 9.43
N ALA A 240 16.48 20.41 10.46
CA ALA A 240 17.75 20.02 11.10
C ALA A 240 17.70 18.62 11.75
N ILE A 241 16.55 18.24 12.33
CA ILE A 241 16.35 16.93 12.95
C ILE A 241 16.19 15.85 11.87
N PHE A 242 15.40 16.12 10.83
CA PHE A 242 15.22 15.18 9.73
C PHE A 242 16.54 14.90 9.00
N GLN A 243 17.35 15.92 8.75
CA GLN A 243 18.69 15.75 8.18
C GLN A 243 19.62 14.95 9.09
N ARG A 244 19.50 15.09 10.42
CA ARG A 244 20.25 14.26 11.36
C ARG A 244 19.80 12.80 11.33
N LEU A 245 18.49 12.55 11.23
CA LEU A 245 17.93 11.21 11.06
C LEU A 245 18.46 10.54 9.79
N LEU A 246 18.46 11.25 8.65
CA LEU A 246 18.98 10.74 7.39
C LEU A 246 20.47 10.36 7.49
N ARG A 247 21.29 11.22 8.11
CA ARG A 247 22.72 10.91 8.36
C ARG A 247 22.90 9.69 9.26
N MET A 248 22.08 9.53 10.29
CA MET A 248 22.11 8.35 11.14
C MET A 248 21.73 7.08 10.36
N ALA A 249 20.68 7.15 9.54
CA ALA A 249 20.25 6.05 8.68
C ALA A 249 21.35 5.64 7.69
N GLU A 250 22.04 6.62 7.10
CA GLU A 250 23.17 6.38 6.20
C GLU A 250 24.31 5.62 6.90
N ILE A 251 24.69 6.04 8.12
CA ILE A 251 25.70 5.33 8.91
C ILE A 251 25.29 3.86 9.16
N VAL A 252 24.03 3.63 9.51
CA VAL A 252 23.49 2.27 9.77
C VAL A 252 23.53 1.42 8.50
N ARG A 253 23.12 1.95 7.34
CA ARG A 253 23.18 1.26 6.05
C ARG A 253 24.62 0.96 5.61
N ASN A 254 25.51 1.95 5.70
CA ASN A 254 26.91 1.80 5.27
C ASN A 254 27.64 0.73 6.09
N LYS A 255 27.28 0.61 7.38
CA LYS A 255 27.78 -0.45 8.27
C LYS A 255 27.05 -1.78 8.12
N LYS A 256 26.00 -1.85 7.28
CA LYS A 256 25.14 -3.04 7.07
C LYS A 256 24.65 -3.65 8.39
N LEU A 257 24.28 -2.78 9.33
CA LEU A 257 23.84 -3.22 10.66
C LEU A 257 22.45 -3.85 10.55
N ARG A 258 22.29 -4.99 11.23
CA ARG A 258 21.01 -5.68 11.40
C ARG A 258 20.55 -5.50 12.83
N VAL A 259 19.31 -5.04 13.01
CA VAL A 259 18.75 -4.79 14.35
C VAL A 259 17.56 -5.72 14.55
N SER A 260 17.52 -6.44 15.65
CA SER A 260 16.42 -7.35 15.99
C SER A 260 15.86 -7.00 17.36
N PHE A 261 14.54 -6.82 17.41
CA PHE A 261 13.80 -6.59 18.64
C PHE A 261 13.09 -7.86 19.07
N PHE A 262 13.09 -8.14 20.37
CA PHE A 262 12.36 -9.26 20.95
C PHE A 262 11.38 -8.70 21.98
N SER A 263 10.13 -9.15 21.93
CA SER A 263 9.10 -8.73 22.89
C SER A 263 8.10 -9.82 23.18
N SER A 264 7.24 -9.63 24.17
CA SER A 264 6.20 -10.59 24.54
C SER A 264 4.87 -10.42 23.78
N THR A 265 4.63 -9.25 23.15
CA THR A 265 3.34 -8.93 22.52
C THR A 265 3.51 -8.03 21.30
N MET A 266 2.86 -8.36 20.17
CA MET A 266 2.80 -7.48 18.98
C MET A 266 1.66 -6.45 19.02
N GLN A 267 0.71 -6.64 19.93
CA GLN A 267 -0.54 -5.90 20.02
C GLN A 267 -0.78 -5.48 21.47
N GLY A 268 -1.25 -4.24 21.68
CA GLY A 268 -1.45 -3.63 22.99
C GLY A 268 -0.89 -2.20 23.06
N GLY A 269 -1.12 -1.52 24.19
CA GLY A 269 -0.72 -0.12 24.39
C GLY A 269 0.78 0.08 24.70
N GLY A 270 1.29 1.26 24.37
CA GLY A 270 2.65 1.72 24.70
C GLY A 270 3.74 1.18 23.77
N VAL A 271 4.44 0.13 24.18
CA VAL A 271 5.66 -0.36 23.51
C VAL A 271 5.38 -0.92 22.12
N ALA A 272 4.32 -1.72 21.97
CA ALA A 272 3.96 -2.29 20.66
C ALA A 272 3.61 -1.20 19.64
N LEU A 273 2.85 -0.18 20.07
CA LEU A 273 2.48 0.95 19.22
C LEU A 273 3.71 1.74 18.74
N MET A 274 4.65 2.04 19.64
CA MET A 274 5.92 2.68 19.26
C MET A 274 6.75 1.80 18.32
N ARG A 275 6.71 0.47 18.51
CA ARG A 275 7.46 -0.49 17.69
C ARG A 275 6.98 -0.51 16.25
N HIS A 276 5.66 -0.54 16.03
CA HIS A 276 5.07 -0.44 14.69
C HIS A 276 5.53 0.84 13.97
N ALA A 277 5.47 1.99 14.63
CA ALA A 277 5.91 3.26 14.05
C ALA A 277 7.42 3.27 13.73
N LEU A 278 8.25 2.74 14.63
CA LEU A 278 9.70 2.66 14.42
C LEU A 278 10.08 1.76 13.25
N LEU A 279 9.49 0.55 13.18
CA LEU A 279 9.78 -0.39 12.10
C LEU A 279 9.29 0.13 10.74
N ARG A 280 8.14 0.80 10.71
CA ARG A 280 7.66 1.49 9.49
C ARG A 280 8.67 2.53 9.02
N LEU A 281 9.13 3.41 9.91
CA LEU A 281 10.14 4.42 9.56
C LEU A 281 11.47 3.77 9.12
N ALA A 282 11.91 2.71 9.81
CA ALA A 282 13.12 1.98 9.46
C ALA A 282 13.02 1.36 8.05
N SER A 283 11.88 0.75 7.72
CA SER A 283 11.59 0.21 6.39
C SER A 283 11.64 1.31 5.32
N LEU A 284 10.98 2.44 5.57
CA LEU A 284 11.00 3.60 4.67
C LEU A 284 12.42 4.16 4.44
N LEU A 285 13.29 4.08 5.44
CA LEU A 285 14.71 4.49 5.34
C LEU A 285 15.63 3.41 4.74
N GLY A 286 15.10 2.23 4.43
CA GLY A 286 15.87 1.08 3.93
C GLY A 286 16.82 0.49 4.97
N LEU A 287 16.40 0.44 6.24
CA LEU A 287 17.15 -0.15 7.35
C LEU A 287 16.69 -1.59 7.63
N ASP A 288 17.63 -2.48 7.95
CA ASP A 288 17.37 -3.90 8.21
C ASP A 288 16.96 -4.15 9.67
N PHE A 289 15.71 -3.81 9.98
CA PHE A 289 15.13 -3.89 11.32
C PHE A 289 14.06 -4.99 11.37
N HIS A 290 14.25 -5.92 12.30
CA HIS A 290 13.35 -7.06 12.52
C HIS A 290 12.71 -6.99 13.91
N TRP A 291 11.52 -7.57 14.04
CA TRP A 291 10.83 -7.66 15.33
C TRP A 291 10.21 -9.04 15.51
N TYR A 292 10.60 -9.71 16.59
CA TYR A 292 10.14 -11.03 16.97
C TYR A 292 9.31 -10.99 18.24
N VAL A 293 8.27 -11.81 18.30
CA VAL A 293 7.42 -11.96 19.47
C VAL A 293 7.47 -13.37 20.04
N ALA A 294 7.50 -13.50 21.37
CA ALA A 294 7.41 -14.80 21.98
C ALA A 294 6.06 -15.47 21.67
N LYS A 295 6.05 -16.80 21.51
CA LYS A 295 4.80 -17.56 21.38
C LYS A 295 3.96 -17.34 22.64
N PRO A 296 2.70 -16.87 22.52
CA PRO A 296 1.88 -16.63 23.69
C PRO A 296 1.59 -17.96 24.39
N LYS A 297 2.02 -18.08 25.65
CA LYS A 297 1.58 -19.14 26.56
C LYS A 297 0.62 -18.51 27.58
N PRO A 298 -0.65 -18.96 27.67
CA PRO A 298 -1.65 -18.36 28.55
C PRO A 298 -1.16 -18.16 29.99
N ASP A 299 -0.50 -19.17 30.55
CA ASP A 299 0.05 -19.14 31.92
C ASP A 299 1.06 -17.99 32.14
N VAL A 300 1.88 -17.70 31.12
CA VAL A 300 2.89 -16.64 31.18
C VAL A 300 2.24 -15.27 31.00
N PHE A 301 1.20 -15.18 30.17
CA PHE A 301 0.45 -13.94 29.94
C PHE A 301 -0.29 -13.48 31.20
N ASP A 302 -0.93 -14.41 31.92
CA ASP A 302 -1.63 -14.09 33.17
C ASP A 302 -0.70 -13.56 34.26
N ILE A 303 0.52 -14.09 34.34
CA ILE A 303 1.52 -13.59 35.28
C ILE A 303 2.03 -12.21 34.82
N THR A 304 2.56 -12.13 33.61
CA THR A 304 3.27 -10.93 33.14
C THR A 304 2.37 -9.71 32.93
N LYS A 305 1.16 -9.90 32.35
CA LYS A 305 0.23 -8.79 32.07
C LYS A 305 -0.73 -8.50 33.22
N ARG A 306 -1.45 -9.50 33.74
CA ARG A 306 -2.49 -9.25 34.76
C ARG A 306 -1.91 -9.00 36.15
N LYS A 307 -0.83 -9.71 36.54
CA LYS A 307 -0.30 -9.62 37.91
C LYS A 307 0.84 -8.61 38.10
N PHE A 308 1.66 -8.36 37.08
CA PHE A 308 2.79 -7.43 37.20
C PHE A 308 2.55 -6.11 36.47
N HIS A 309 2.31 -6.15 35.15
CA HIS A 309 2.30 -4.94 34.33
C HIS A 309 1.05 -4.06 34.54
N ASN A 310 -0.10 -4.62 34.95
CA ASN A 310 -1.31 -3.84 35.24
C ASN A 310 -1.37 -3.32 36.69
N ILE A 311 -0.52 -3.82 37.60
CA ILE A 311 -0.47 -3.38 39.00
C ILE A 311 0.60 -2.31 39.20
N LEU A 312 1.67 -2.34 38.38
CA LEU A 312 2.82 -1.44 38.50
C LEU A 312 2.76 -0.21 37.55
N GLN A 313 1.72 -0.09 36.72
CA GLN A 313 1.40 1.11 35.92
C GLN A 313 0.16 1.78 36.48
#